data_AF-A0A117PYP0-F1
#
_entry.id   AF-A0A117PYP0-F1
#
_cell.length_a   1.000
_cell.length_b   1.000
_cell.length_c   1.000
_cell.angle_alpha   90.00
_cell.angle_beta   90.00
_cell.angle_gamma   90.00
#
_symmetry.space_group_name_H-M   'P 1'
#
loop_
_entity.id
_entity.type
_entity.pdbx_description
1 polymer ?
#
loop_
_entity_poly.entity_id
_entity_poly.type
_entity_poly.pdbx_seq_one_letter_code
_entity_poly.pdbx_strand_id
1 'polypeptide(L)'
;MTKTAIDRMRPKRRAAAELGVAQATVHYTFGTKEELYRAVMEQLTQDLVAQVERAAPTDASFEDTIATLAEALWHTVLEQPASHQLLTELSMFALRTPHLQEALHAHQRDISAVTTKLIGEAAERTGHRLAQPAETIARFFLAGFDGLTMQHLSLPDEEAEEACMRALIAAVLAMA
;
A
#
# COMPACT_ATOMS: atom_id res chain seq x y z
N MET A 1 -14.39 -7.30 41.65
CA MET A 1 -14.26 -7.11 40.19
C MET A 1 -13.03 -6.26 39.93
N THR A 2 -12.02 -6.85 39.32
CA THR A 2 -10.65 -6.33 39.19
C THR A 2 -10.55 -5.18 38.17
N LYS A 3 -9.61 -4.28 38.44
CA LYS A 3 -9.21 -3.04 37.72
C LYS A 3 -8.90 -3.21 36.21
N THR A 4 -8.99 -4.43 35.68
CA THR A 4 -8.57 -4.84 34.33
C THR A 4 -9.64 -4.58 33.24
N ALA A 5 -10.90 -4.34 33.61
CA ALA A 5 -11.97 -4.10 32.63
C ALA A 5 -12.11 -2.62 32.19
N ILE A 6 -11.53 -1.68 32.94
CA ILE A 6 -11.65 -0.23 32.67
C ILE A 6 -10.64 0.23 31.59
N ASP A 7 -9.58 -0.53 31.34
CA ASP A 7 -8.49 -0.11 30.43
C ASP A 7 -8.74 -0.46 28.96
N ARG A 8 -9.54 -1.49 28.66
CA ARG A 8 -9.85 -1.92 27.27
C ARG A 8 -10.87 -1.03 26.53
N MET A 9 -11.52 -0.08 27.20
CA MET A 9 -12.54 0.79 26.60
C MET A 9 -12.02 2.22 26.26
N ARG A 10 -10.73 2.49 26.52
CA ARG A 10 -10.05 3.76 26.19
C ARG A 10 -9.73 3.96 24.69
N PRO A 11 -9.35 2.94 23.89
CA PRO A 11 -8.95 3.16 22.50
C PRO A 11 -10.12 3.64 21.63
N LYS A 12 -11.29 3.02 21.78
CA LYS A 12 -12.48 3.33 20.95
C LYS A 12 -13.05 4.72 21.21
N ARG A 13 -13.01 5.20 22.46
CA ARG A 13 -13.46 6.56 22.81
C ARG A 13 -12.49 7.63 22.33
N ARG A 14 -11.19 7.34 22.33
CA ARG A 14 -10.18 8.25 21.79
C ARG A 14 -10.26 8.34 20.27
N ALA A 15 -10.40 7.20 19.58
CA ALA A 15 -10.63 7.16 18.14
C ALA A 15 -11.92 7.88 17.72
N ALA A 16 -13.04 7.69 18.46
CA ALA A 16 -14.29 8.39 18.18
C ALA A 16 -14.22 9.91 18.46
N ALA A 17 -13.48 10.32 19.49
CA ALA A 17 -13.25 11.74 19.77
C ALA A 17 -12.29 12.38 18.76
N GLU A 18 -11.25 11.66 18.34
CA GLU A 18 -10.33 12.06 17.27
C GLU A 18 -11.07 12.14 15.92
N LEU A 19 -11.98 11.21 15.61
CA LEU A 19 -12.88 11.26 14.44
C LEU A 19 -13.91 12.40 14.50
N GLY A 20 -14.44 12.71 15.69
CA GLY A 20 -15.39 13.82 15.90
C GLY A 20 -14.75 15.21 15.83
N VAL A 21 -13.51 15.34 16.29
CA VAL A 21 -12.70 16.58 16.17
C VAL A 21 -12.13 16.71 14.76
N ALA A 22 -11.75 15.61 14.11
CA ALA A 22 -11.38 15.60 12.70
C ALA A 22 -12.57 16.02 11.81
N GLN A 23 -13.78 15.51 12.04
CA GLN A 23 -14.95 15.94 11.26
C GLN A 23 -15.22 17.46 11.33
N ALA A 24 -15.08 18.08 12.51
CA ALA A 24 -15.31 19.51 12.67
C ALA A 24 -14.18 20.38 12.09
N THR A 25 -12.94 19.89 12.09
CA THR A 25 -11.76 20.63 11.60
C THR A 25 -11.58 20.48 10.08
N VAL A 26 -11.96 19.33 9.53
CA VAL A 26 -11.83 19.01 8.10
C VAL A 26 -12.75 19.87 7.23
N HIS A 27 -13.94 20.23 7.71
CA HIS A 27 -14.83 21.17 7.02
C HIS A 27 -14.27 22.60 6.91
N TYR A 28 -13.25 22.96 7.69
CA TYR A 28 -12.65 24.30 7.68
C TYR A 28 -11.45 24.42 6.72
N THR A 29 -10.77 23.31 6.43
CA THR A 29 -9.58 23.26 5.56
C THR A 29 -9.87 22.74 4.15
N PHE A 30 -10.91 21.91 3.98
CA PHE A 30 -11.32 21.36 2.69
C PHE A 30 -12.68 21.93 2.29
N GLY A 31 -12.78 22.50 1.10
CA GLY A 31 -14.00 23.13 0.60
C GLY A 31 -15.13 22.12 0.41
N THR A 32 -14.80 20.88 0.01
CA THR A 32 -15.76 19.78 -0.09
C THR A 32 -15.25 18.44 0.47
N LYS A 33 -16.18 17.50 0.68
CA LYS A 33 -15.89 16.14 1.15
C LYS A 33 -15.06 15.35 0.12
N GLU A 34 -15.25 15.62 -1.16
CA GLU A 34 -14.49 15.03 -2.25
C GLU A 34 -13.05 15.56 -2.27
N GLU A 35 -12.85 16.84 -1.95
CA GLU A 35 -11.50 17.40 -1.82
C GLU A 35 -10.71 16.79 -0.68
N LEU A 36 -11.38 16.55 0.46
CA LEU A 36 -10.80 15.77 1.55
C LEU A 36 -10.40 14.37 1.07
N TYR A 37 -11.32 13.64 0.42
CA TYR A 37 -11.04 12.26 0.00
C TYR A 37 -9.88 12.15 -0.99
N ARG A 38 -9.79 13.10 -1.93
CA ARG A 38 -8.64 13.22 -2.82
C ARG A 38 -7.35 13.41 -2.02
N ALA A 39 -7.31 14.41 -1.13
CA ALA A 39 -6.12 14.70 -0.34
C ALA A 39 -5.69 13.53 0.55
N VAL A 40 -6.64 12.80 1.14
CA VAL A 40 -6.36 11.59 1.91
C VAL A 40 -5.74 10.52 1.01
N MET A 41 -6.28 10.29 -0.18
CA MET A 41 -5.75 9.27 -1.09
C MET A 41 -4.34 9.62 -1.59
N GLU A 42 -4.10 10.89 -1.92
CA GLU A 42 -2.78 11.41 -2.29
C GLU A 42 -1.77 11.22 -1.16
N GLN A 43 -2.12 11.59 0.07
CA GLN A 43 -1.26 11.44 1.24
C GLN A 43 -0.92 9.96 1.51
N LEU A 44 -1.92 9.08 1.51
CA LEU A 44 -1.70 7.64 1.72
C LEU A 44 -0.79 7.05 0.64
N THR A 45 -0.95 7.48 -0.60
CA THR A 45 -0.08 7.06 -1.72
C THR A 45 1.36 7.52 -1.51
N GLN A 46 1.55 8.79 -1.15
CA GLN A 46 2.89 9.35 -0.90
C GLN A 46 3.60 8.66 0.26
N ASP A 47 2.88 8.37 1.34
CA ASP A 47 3.44 7.70 2.51
C ASP A 47 3.90 6.27 2.16
N LEU A 48 3.09 5.52 1.39
CA LEU A 48 3.44 4.19 0.90
C LEU A 48 4.67 4.23 -0.01
N VAL A 49 4.67 5.13 -1.00
CA VAL A 49 5.81 5.32 -1.93
C VAL A 49 7.08 5.63 -1.15
N ALA A 50 7.03 6.61 -0.23
CA ALA A 50 8.18 7.01 0.56
C ALA A 50 8.68 5.90 1.48
N GLN A 51 7.82 5.01 1.97
CA GLN A 51 8.22 3.87 2.78
C GLN A 51 8.96 2.82 1.95
N VAL A 52 8.46 2.49 0.76
CA VAL A 52 9.09 1.49 -0.12
C VAL A 52 10.42 2.00 -0.68
N GLU A 53 10.49 3.26 -1.12
CA GLU A 53 11.74 3.82 -1.64
C GLU A 53 12.86 3.83 -0.58
N ARG A 54 12.52 4.06 0.70
CA ARG A 54 13.48 3.98 1.81
C ARG A 54 13.98 2.57 2.10
N ALA A 55 13.23 1.55 1.71
CA ALA A 55 13.59 0.15 1.91
C ALA A 55 14.47 -0.41 0.79
N ALA A 56 14.65 0.32 -0.32
CA ALA A 56 15.44 -0.15 -1.46
C ALA A 56 16.92 -0.37 -1.06
N PRO A 57 17.44 -1.61 -1.12
CA PRO A 57 18.83 -1.87 -0.79
C PRO A 57 19.77 -1.31 -1.87
N THR A 58 20.94 -0.85 -1.44
CA THR A 58 21.97 -0.26 -2.33
C THR A 58 23.06 -1.25 -2.75
N ASP A 59 23.23 -2.36 -2.02
CA ASP A 59 24.28 -3.36 -2.26
C ASP A 59 23.69 -4.77 -2.07
N ALA A 60 22.87 -5.18 -3.03
CA ALA A 60 22.18 -6.47 -3.03
C ALA A 60 22.04 -6.98 -4.47
N SER A 61 21.88 -8.31 -4.62
CA SER A 61 21.53 -8.92 -5.89
C SER A 61 20.16 -8.43 -6.38
N PHE A 62 19.82 -8.70 -7.65
CA PHE A 62 18.51 -8.33 -8.18
C PHE A 62 17.41 -9.05 -7.41
N GLU A 63 17.60 -10.36 -7.21
CA GLU A 63 16.69 -11.25 -6.50
C GLU A 63 16.45 -10.79 -5.06
N ASP A 64 17.54 -10.52 -4.31
CA ASP A 64 17.45 -10.04 -2.94
C ASP A 64 16.81 -8.65 -2.87
N THR A 65 17.05 -7.78 -3.86
CA THR A 65 16.41 -6.46 -3.94
C THR A 65 14.90 -6.60 -4.09
N ILE A 66 14.42 -7.44 -5.01
CA ILE A 66 12.98 -7.65 -5.23
C ILE A 66 12.32 -8.25 -3.99
N ALA A 67 12.95 -9.24 -3.35
CA ALA A 67 12.45 -9.83 -2.11
C ALA A 67 12.35 -8.78 -0.99
N THR A 68 13.41 -7.99 -0.78
CA THR A 68 13.45 -6.93 0.25
C THR A 68 12.35 -5.90 0.04
N LEU A 69 12.15 -5.45 -1.20
CA LEU A 69 11.11 -4.47 -1.54
C LEU A 69 9.70 -5.04 -1.31
N ALA A 70 9.46 -6.29 -1.70
CA ALA A 70 8.17 -6.95 -1.50
C ALA A 70 7.86 -7.15 -0.01
N GLU A 71 8.84 -7.59 0.78
CA GLU A 71 8.73 -7.72 2.24
C GLU A 71 8.48 -6.37 2.92
N ALA A 72 9.22 -5.33 2.52
CA ALA A 72 9.02 -3.98 3.04
C ALA A 72 7.62 -3.45 2.74
N LEU A 73 7.11 -3.69 1.53
CA LEU A 73 5.76 -3.31 1.15
C LEU A 73 4.72 -4.12 1.96
N TRP A 74 4.91 -5.43 2.14
CA TRP A 74 4.03 -6.26 2.98
C TRP A 74 3.99 -5.80 4.43
N HIS A 75 5.14 -5.40 4.99
CA HIS A 75 5.22 -4.87 6.34
C HIS A 75 4.33 -3.63 6.53
N THR A 76 4.15 -2.81 5.49
CA THR A 76 3.22 -1.66 5.56
C THR A 76 1.77 -2.10 5.77
N VAL A 77 1.36 -3.26 5.22
CA VAL A 77 0.02 -3.83 5.39
C VAL A 77 -0.18 -4.26 6.84
N LEU A 78 0.82 -4.94 7.40
CA LEU A 78 0.78 -5.44 8.77
C LEU A 78 0.81 -4.31 9.81
N GLU A 79 1.61 -3.26 9.59
CA GLU A 79 1.72 -2.12 10.49
C GLU A 79 0.53 -1.15 10.38
N GLN A 80 0.00 -0.98 9.17
CA GLN A 80 -1.00 0.04 8.86
C GLN A 80 -2.22 -0.54 8.12
N PRO A 81 -2.88 -1.60 8.64
CA PRO A 81 -3.98 -2.25 7.93
C PRO A 81 -5.16 -1.30 7.69
N ALA A 82 -5.39 -0.34 8.60
CA ALA A 82 -6.43 0.67 8.45
C ALA A 82 -6.17 1.63 7.28
N SER A 83 -4.90 1.94 6.98
CA SER A 83 -4.52 2.79 5.84
C SER A 83 -4.79 2.08 4.53
N HIS A 84 -4.40 0.81 4.43
CA HIS A 84 -4.68 -0.05 3.25
C HIS A 84 -6.18 -0.30 3.05
N GLN A 85 -6.92 -0.52 4.13
CA GLN A 85 -8.38 -0.63 4.08
C GLN A 85 -9.01 0.68 3.58
N LEU A 86 -8.61 1.83 4.13
CA LEU A 86 -9.15 3.12 3.72
C LEU A 86 -8.84 3.43 2.25
N LEU A 87 -7.62 3.16 1.79
CA LEU A 87 -7.22 3.32 0.39
C LEU A 87 -8.05 2.43 -0.53
N THR A 88 -8.32 1.19 -0.12
CA THR A 88 -9.19 0.25 -0.84
C THR A 88 -10.63 0.77 -0.93
N GLU A 89 -11.19 1.23 0.20
CA GLU A 89 -12.54 1.80 0.25
C GLU A 89 -12.67 3.04 -0.63
N LEU A 90 -11.69 3.96 -0.57
CA LEU A 90 -11.66 5.17 -1.39
C LEU A 90 -11.50 4.85 -2.87
N SER A 91 -10.68 3.86 -3.23
CA SER A 91 -10.53 3.41 -4.61
C SER A 91 -11.84 2.88 -5.17
N MET A 92 -12.52 2.01 -4.43
CA MET A 92 -13.83 1.48 -4.81
C MET A 92 -14.92 2.55 -4.84
N PHE A 93 -14.84 3.54 -3.97
CA PHE A 93 -15.75 4.70 -3.98
C PHE A 93 -15.51 5.61 -5.19
N ALA A 94 -14.25 5.82 -5.57
CA ALA A 94 -13.87 6.66 -6.71
C ALA A 94 -14.36 6.09 -8.06
N LEU A 95 -14.43 4.76 -8.20
CA LEU A 95 -14.97 4.11 -9.41
C LEU A 95 -16.40 4.54 -9.76
N ARG A 96 -17.18 4.96 -8.77
CA ARG A 96 -18.57 5.43 -8.92
C ARG A 96 -18.75 6.92 -8.65
N THR A 97 -17.65 7.67 -8.50
CA THR A 97 -17.67 9.09 -8.14
C THR A 97 -16.80 9.88 -9.14
N PRO A 98 -17.38 10.48 -10.19
CA PRO A 98 -16.62 11.12 -11.27
C PRO A 98 -15.56 12.12 -10.81
N HIS A 99 -15.85 12.88 -9.75
CA HIS A 99 -14.95 13.89 -9.21
C HIS A 99 -13.69 13.33 -8.51
N LEU A 100 -13.65 12.02 -8.25
CA LEU A 100 -12.52 11.31 -7.65
C LEU A 100 -11.76 10.44 -8.65
N GLN A 101 -12.21 10.34 -9.92
CA GLN A 101 -11.56 9.50 -10.92
C GLN A 101 -10.11 9.91 -11.18
N GLU A 102 -9.83 11.22 -11.26
CA GLU A 102 -8.46 11.69 -11.46
C GLU A 102 -7.55 11.33 -10.28
N ALA A 103 -8.06 11.38 -9.05
CA ALA A 103 -7.31 10.95 -7.88
C ALA A 103 -6.96 9.45 -7.97
N LEU A 104 -7.92 8.61 -8.38
CA LEU A 104 -7.71 7.18 -8.57
C LEU A 104 -6.69 6.89 -9.66
N HIS A 105 -6.78 7.60 -10.78
CA HIS A 105 -5.81 7.48 -11.87
C HIS A 105 -4.41 7.96 -11.46
N ALA A 106 -4.30 9.05 -10.69
CA ALA A 106 -3.04 9.52 -10.15
C ALA A 106 -2.42 8.47 -9.23
N HIS A 107 -3.17 7.95 -8.25
CA HIS A 107 -2.71 6.86 -7.38
C HIS A 107 -2.19 5.66 -8.16
N GLN A 108 -2.95 5.17 -9.13
CA GLN A 108 -2.57 4.02 -9.96
C GLN A 108 -1.32 4.30 -10.82
N ARG A 109 -1.18 5.51 -11.36
CA ARG A 109 0.01 5.93 -12.10
C ARG A 109 1.22 5.99 -11.19
N ASP A 110 1.09 6.57 -10.00
CA ASP A 110 2.20 6.79 -9.07
C ASP A 110 2.75 5.46 -8.53
N ILE A 111 1.89 4.56 -8.07
CA ILE A 111 2.33 3.23 -7.61
C ILE A 111 2.98 2.45 -8.75
N SER A 112 2.40 2.48 -9.96
CA SER A 112 2.95 1.77 -11.11
C SER A 112 4.29 2.35 -11.54
N ALA A 113 4.44 3.68 -11.54
CA ALA A 113 5.68 4.36 -11.91
C ALA A 113 6.80 4.06 -10.89
N VAL A 114 6.52 4.12 -9.60
CA VAL A 114 7.49 3.84 -8.54
C VAL A 114 7.92 2.38 -8.57
N THR A 115 7.00 1.42 -8.67
CA THR A 115 7.36 0.00 -8.76
C THR A 115 8.17 -0.29 -10.02
N THR A 116 7.81 0.30 -11.17
CA THR A 116 8.56 0.17 -12.42
C THR A 116 9.98 0.72 -12.28
N LYS A 117 10.12 1.92 -11.68
CA LYS A 117 11.40 2.57 -11.41
C LYS A 117 12.29 1.68 -10.54
N LEU A 118 11.78 1.18 -9.43
CA LEU A 118 12.57 0.37 -8.48
C LEU A 118 13.06 -0.94 -9.11
N ILE A 119 12.22 -1.61 -9.90
CA ILE A 119 12.62 -2.80 -10.66
C ILE A 119 13.71 -2.46 -11.69
N GLY A 120 13.53 -1.35 -12.43
CA GLY A 120 14.50 -0.88 -13.41
C GLY A 120 15.85 -0.52 -12.77
N GLU A 121 15.85 0.24 -11.69
CA GLU A 121 17.05 0.63 -10.94
C GLU A 121 17.78 -0.59 -10.36
N ALA A 122 17.04 -1.60 -9.87
CA ALA A 122 17.62 -2.86 -9.42
C ALA A 122 18.31 -3.61 -10.56
N ALA A 123 17.65 -3.71 -11.71
CA ALA A 123 18.19 -4.39 -12.89
C ALA A 123 19.44 -3.68 -13.43
N GLU A 124 19.39 -2.35 -13.57
CA GLU A 124 20.52 -1.53 -14.02
C GLU A 124 21.72 -1.64 -13.07
N ARG A 125 21.50 -1.49 -11.77
CA ARG A 125 22.55 -1.57 -10.74
C ARG A 125 23.28 -2.91 -10.75
N THR A 126 22.56 -4.00 -11.00
CA THR A 126 23.09 -5.37 -10.94
C THR A 126 23.51 -5.93 -12.29
N GLY A 127 23.24 -5.21 -13.38
CA GLY A 127 23.44 -5.71 -14.75
C GLY A 127 22.48 -6.85 -15.12
N HIS A 128 21.38 -7.02 -14.39
CA HIS A 128 20.37 -8.04 -14.66
C HIS A 128 19.56 -7.66 -15.91
N ARG A 129 19.42 -8.61 -16.84
CA ARG A 129 18.69 -8.38 -18.10
C ARG A 129 17.25 -8.83 -17.95
N LEU A 130 16.33 -7.86 -17.90
CA LEU A 130 14.91 -8.16 -17.81
C LEU A 130 14.37 -8.93 -19.04
N ALA A 131 13.70 -10.04 -18.81
CA ALA A 131 13.01 -10.84 -19.83
C ALA A 131 11.71 -10.19 -20.32
N GLN A 132 11.08 -9.36 -19.48
CA GLN A 132 9.90 -8.55 -19.81
C GLN A 132 10.17 -7.07 -19.51
N PRO A 133 9.39 -6.13 -20.09
CA PRO A 133 9.46 -4.72 -19.68
C PRO A 133 9.20 -4.57 -18.17
N ALA A 134 9.98 -3.74 -17.48
CA ALA A 134 9.83 -3.49 -16.05
C ALA A 134 8.39 -3.09 -15.66
N GLU A 135 7.70 -2.34 -16.54
CA GLU A 135 6.29 -1.97 -16.37
C GLU A 135 5.35 -3.17 -16.34
N THR A 136 5.60 -4.19 -17.15
CA THR A 136 4.80 -5.43 -17.16
C THR A 136 5.01 -6.21 -15.86
N ILE A 137 6.26 -6.31 -15.40
CA ILE A 137 6.62 -6.98 -14.14
C ILE A 137 5.99 -6.24 -12.95
N ALA A 138 6.09 -4.91 -12.93
CA ALA A 138 5.50 -4.05 -11.90
C ALA A 138 3.98 -4.25 -11.81
N ARG A 139 3.27 -4.21 -12.94
CA ARG A 139 1.82 -4.44 -12.98
C ARG A 139 1.43 -5.82 -12.47
N PHE A 140 2.18 -6.86 -12.83
CA PHE A 140 1.93 -8.21 -12.36
C PHE A 140 2.11 -8.32 -10.84
N PHE A 141 3.22 -7.77 -10.32
CA PHE A 141 3.48 -7.74 -8.88
C PHE A 141 2.37 -7.01 -8.12
N LEU A 142 2.01 -5.80 -8.55
CA LEU A 142 0.95 -5.00 -7.89
C LEU A 142 -0.40 -5.72 -7.89
N ALA A 143 -0.80 -6.33 -9.00
CA ALA A 143 -2.05 -7.08 -9.05
C ALA A 143 -2.07 -8.30 -8.10
N GLY A 144 -0.95 -9.01 -7.98
CA GLY A 144 -0.80 -10.10 -7.01
C GLY A 144 -0.81 -9.59 -5.57
N PHE A 145 -0.10 -8.50 -5.30
CA PHE A 145 0.01 -7.86 -4.00
C PHE A 145 -1.35 -7.32 -3.50
N ASP A 146 -2.12 -6.66 -4.36
CA ASP A 146 -3.48 -6.19 -4.04
C ASP A 146 -4.39 -7.36 -3.64
N GLY A 147 -4.24 -8.50 -4.34
CA GLY A 147 -4.95 -9.74 -4.03
C GLY A 147 -4.60 -10.28 -2.64
N LEU A 148 -3.32 -10.28 -2.28
CA LEU A 148 -2.86 -10.71 -0.94
C LEU A 148 -3.32 -9.75 0.16
N THR A 149 -3.25 -8.44 -0.10
CA THR A 149 -3.71 -7.41 0.83
C THR A 149 -5.21 -7.56 1.10
N MET A 150 -6.02 -7.78 0.06
CA MET A 150 -7.46 -8.03 0.21
C MET A 150 -7.75 -9.30 1.01
N GLN A 151 -6.99 -10.38 0.79
CA GLN A 151 -7.13 -11.62 1.57
C GLN A 151 -6.81 -11.38 3.04
N HIS A 152 -5.68 -10.74 3.35
CA HIS A 152 -5.29 -10.40 4.71
C HIS A 152 -6.35 -9.54 5.42
N LEU A 153 -6.86 -8.50 4.76
CA LEU A 153 -7.89 -7.62 5.33
C LEU A 153 -9.24 -8.35 5.55
N SER A 154 -9.51 -9.44 4.81
CA SER A 154 -10.78 -10.17 4.88
C SER A 154 -10.74 -11.39 5.81
N LEU A 155 -9.65 -12.15 5.76
CA LEU A 155 -9.42 -13.39 6.48
C LEU A 155 -7.90 -13.57 6.68
N PRO A 156 -7.32 -13.00 7.75
CA PRO A 156 -5.89 -13.13 8.03
C PRO A 156 -5.49 -14.60 8.22
N ASP A 157 -4.45 -15.02 7.49
CA ASP A 157 -3.82 -16.34 7.58
C ASP A 157 -2.32 -16.21 7.27
N GLU A 158 -1.52 -15.99 8.32
CA GLU A 158 -0.10 -15.66 8.20
C GLU A 158 0.72 -16.72 7.45
N GLU A 159 0.43 -18.01 7.66
CA GLU A 159 1.15 -19.11 7.00
C GLU A 159 0.83 -19.14 5.50
N ALA A 160 -0.45 -19.00 5.15
CA ALA A 160 -0.87 -18.95 3.74
C ALA A 160 -0.37 -17.68 3.04
N GLU A 161 -0.41 -16.53 3.72
CA GLU A 161 0.06 -15.23 3.23
C GLU A 161 1.56 -15.26 2.93
N GLU A 162 2.38 -15.79 3.86
CA GLU A 162 3.82 -15.93 3.67
C GLU A 162 4.14 -16.86 2.49
N ALA A 163 3.44 -18.00 2.39
CA ALA A 163 3.60 -18.92 1.26
C ALA A 163 3.23 -18.27 -0.08
N CYS A 164 2.13 -17.51 -0.13
CA CYS A 164 1.69 -16.84 -1.36
C CYS A 164 2.59 -15.65 -1.73
N MET A 165 3.10 -14.90 -0.76
CA MET A 165 4.05 -13.82 -1.01
C MET A 165 5.35 -14.37 -1.61
N ARG A 166 5.89 -15.47 -1.06
CA ARG A 166 7.05 -16.16 -1.66
C ARG A 166 6.77 -16.64 -3.08
N ALA A 167 5.58 -17.19 -3.34
CA ALA A 167 5.19 -17.62 -4.68
C ALA A 167 5.08 -16.44 -5.66
N LEU A 168 4.54 -15.30 -5.22
CA LEU A 168 4.47 -14.08 -6.01
C LEU A 168 5.86 -13.55 -6.36
N ILE A 169 6.77 -13.48 -5.40
CA ILE A 169 8.17 -13.07 -5.63
C ILE A 169 8.84 -14.02 -6.64
N ALA A 170 8.71 -15.33 -6.46
CA ALA A 170 9.27 -16.31 -7.39
C ALA A 170 8.73 -16.14 -8.82
N ALA A 171 7.43 -15.86 -8.97
CA ALA A 171 6.82 -15.61 -10.27
C ALA A 171 7.33 -14.31 -10.91
N VAL A 172 7.49 -13.24 -10.12
CA VAL A 172 8.09 -11.97 -10.56
C VAL A 172 9.51 -12.19 -11.05
N LEU A 173 10.33 -12.93 -10.30
CA LEU A 173 11.71 -13.23 -10.69
C LEU A 173 11.79 -14.09 -11.95
N ALA A 174 10.83 -14.99 -12.17
CA ALA A 174 10.77 -15.79 -13.40
C ALA A 174 10.33 -14.98 -14.64
N MET A 175 9.70 -13.82 -14.44
CA MET A 175 9.34 -12.87 -15.51
C MET A 175 10.43 -11.83 -15.78
N ALA A 176 11.36 -11.67 -14.83
CA ALA A 176 12.53 -10.82 -14.94
C ALA A 176 13.66 -11.54 -15.70
#